data_AF-A0A1G2BMM1-F1
#
_entry.id   AF-A0A1G2BMM1-F1
#
_cell.length_a   1.000
_cell.length_b   1.000
_cell.length_c   1.000
_cell.angle_alpha   90.00
_cell.angle_beta   90.00
_cell.angle_gamma   90.00
#
_symmetry.space_group_name_H-M   'P 1'
#
loop_
_entity.id
_entity.type
_entity.pdbx_description
1 polymer ?
#
loop_
_entity_poly.entity_id
_entity_poly.type
_entity_poly.pdbx_seq_one_letter_code
_entity_poly.pdbx_strand_id
1 'polypeptide(L)'
;MPEKFEEKEKEEGLPGHFEFELNAPPGASPDEFRVIEEPADLVQRAAAERGWEESDVYDIAICFREPIINGLKYGAPKTPEGATNTVQVTVDVWADKIEIFVRDYGKGFDWRNVKDPRAKDALDETHGRGIFFMRRFTDEVRYNAAGNEVTLVKRRRTGVLPPGATPDGFLSPEIHEQGYDVVDTADGFHAWRSKEPEPDTESAK
;
A
#
# COMPACT_ATOMS: atom_id res chain seq x y z
N MET A 1 -20.71 8.19 -2.99
CA MET A 1 -20.15 7.51 -4.17
C MET A 1 -18.78 8.12 -4.39
N PRO A 2 -17.70 7.34 -4.59
CA PRO A 2 -16.39 7.91 -4.88
C PRO A 2 -16.47 8.75 -6.17
N GLU A 3 -15.88 9.95 -6.16
CA GLU A 3 -16.17 11.00 -7.17
C GLU A 3 -15.39 10.86 -8.49
N LYS A 4 -14.59 9.80 -8.67
CA LYS A 4 -13.95 9.54 -9.96
C LYS A 4 -13.67 8.05 -10.15
N PHE A 5 -14.11 7.53 -11.29
CA PHE A 5 -13.83 6.19 -11.80
C PHE A 5 -13.49 6.36 -13.29
N GLU A 6 -12.26 6.11 -13.68
CA GLU A 6 -11.84 5.99 -15.09
C GLU A 6 -11.25 4.60 -15.30
N GLU A 7 -12.09 3.64 -15.71
CA GLU A 7 -11.62 2.35 -16.23
C GLU A 7 -11.13 2.57 -17.66
N LYS A 8 -9.82 2.47 -17.89
CA LYS A 8 -9.26 2.48 -19.25
C LYS A 8 -9.33 1.05 -19.83
N GLU A 9 -9.80 0.96 -21.07
CA GLU A 9 -10.12 -0.31 -21.76
C GLU A 9 -8.98 -1.34 -21.76
N LYS A 10 -9.39 -2.62 -21.77
CA LYS A 10 -8.55 -3.83 -21.84
C LYS A 10 -7.72 -3.85 -23.13
N GLU A 11 -6.55 -3.22 -23.12
CA GLU A 11 -5.49 -3.49 -24.11
C GLU A 11 -4.66 -4.70 -23.61
N GLU A 12 -4.44 -5.70 -24.46
CA GLU A 12 -3.66 -6.88 -24.10
C GLU A 12 -2.26 -6.48 -23.63
N GLY A 13 -1.92 -6.79 -22.37
CA GLY A 13 -0.63 -6.49 -21.75
C GLY A 13 -0.60 -5.25 -20.84
N LEU A 14 -1.65 -4.41 -20.84
CA LEU A 14 -1.75 -3.30 -19.87
C LEU A 14 -2.32 -3.76 -18.52
N PRO A 15 -1.91 -3.13 -17.40
CA PRO A 15 -2.53 -3.40 -16.11
C PRO A 15 -4.01 -3.00 -16.13
N GLY A 16 -4.81 -3.67 -15.31
CA GLY A 16 -6.05 -3.07 -14.84
C GLY A 16 -5.68 -1.90 -13.95
N HIS A 17 -5.85 -0.68 -14.44
CA HIS A 17 -5.52 0.55 -13.73
C HIS A 17 -6.79 1.15 -13.12
N PHE A 18 -6.72 1.48 -11.83
CA PHE A 18 -7.82 2.04 -11.07
C PHE A 18 -7.34 3.23 -10.26
N GLU A 19 -8.09 4.33 -10.31
CA GLU A 19 -7.90 5.48 -9.42
C GLU A 19 -9.18 5.71 -8.64
N PHE A 20 -9.04 5.92 -7.33
CA PHE A 20 -10.13 6.23 -6.43
C PHE A 20 -9.78 7.44 -5.58
N GLU A 21 -10.77 8.30 -5.36
CA GLU A 21 -10.73 9.31 -4.30
C GLU A 21 -11.85 8.98 -3.30
N LEU A 22 -11.46 8.60 -2.09
CA LEU A 22 -12.33 8.08 -1.05
C LEU A 22 -12.45 9.11 0.06
N ASN A 23 -13.68 9.36 0.50
CA ASN A 23 -14.00 10.29 1.59
C ASN A 23 -14.91 9.60 2.61
N ALA A 24 -14.67 9.83 3.89
CA ALA A 24 -15.51 9.29 4.97
C ALA A 24 -16.30 10.42 5.64
N PRO A 25 -17.62 10.29 5.84
CA PRO A 25 -18.40 11.31 6.52
C PRO A 25 -17.88 11.54 7.96
N PRO A 26 -18.02 12.76 8.51
CA PRO A 26 -17.46 13.07 9.82
C PRO A 26 -18.05 12.15 10.89
N GLY A 27 -17.19 11.53 11.70
CA GLY A 27 -17.60 10.66 12.81
C GLY A 27 -17.98 9.23 12.42
N ALA A 28 -17.82 8.82 11.17
CA ALA A 28 -18.04 7.43 10.76
C ALA A 28 -17.02 6.48 11.42
N SER A 29 -17.51 5.34 11.89
CA SER A 29 -16.67 4.26 12.41
C SER A 29 -16.06 3.43 11.26
N PRO A 30 -14.92 2.73 11.48
CA PRO A 30 -14.28 1.92 10.45
C PRO A 30 -15.22 0.88 9.80
N ASP A 31 -16.12 0.29 10.59
CA ASP A 31 -17.11 -0.69 10.11
C ASP A 31 -18.18 -0.07 9.20
N GLU A 32 -18.29 1.26 9.16
CA GLU A 32 -19.22 2.02 8.33
C GLU A 32 -18.59 2.53 7.03
N PHE A 33 -17.30 2.26 6.78
CA PHE A 33 -16.61 2.67 5.55
C PHE A 33 -17.00 1.81 4.34
N ARG A 34 -18.30 1.73 4.06
CA ARG A 34 -18.87 1.09 2.84
C ARG A 34 -18.28 1.65 1.54
N VAL A 35 -17.70 2.84 1.60
CA VAL A 35 -16.97 3.48 0.49
C VAL A 35 -15.76 2.67 0.00
N ILE A 36 -15.26 1.73 0.81
CA ILE A 36 -14.08 0.90 0.47
C ILE A 36 -14.49 -0.38 -0.26
N GLU A 37 -15.69 -0.91 0.00
CA GLU A 37 -16.07 -2.25 -0.46
C GLU A 37 -16.18 -2.37 -1.98
N GLU A 38 -16.80 -1.39 -2.63
CA GLU A 38 -16.92 -1.39 -4.10
C GLU A 38 -15.55 -1.30 -4.80
N PRO A 39 -14.63 -0.37 -4.44
CA PRO A 39 -13.25 -0.39 -4.92
C PRO A 39 -12.51 -1.70 -4.66
N ALA A 40 -12.65 -2.28 -3.45
CA ALA A 40 -12.00 -3.54 -3.11
C ALA A 40 -12.51 -4.70 -3.99
N ASP A 41 -13.82 -4.75 -4.26
CA ASP A 41 -14.42 -5.77 -5.12
C ASP A 41 -14.02 -5.62 -6.59
N LEU A 42 -13.79 -4.38 -7.06
CA LEU A 42 -13.25 -4.12 -8.40
C LEU A 42 -11.82 -4.66 -8.54
N VAL A 43 -10.95 -4.34 -7.58
CA VAL A 43 -9.57 -4.82 -7.56
C VAL A 43 -9.50 -6.35 -7.48
N GLN A 44 -10.31 -6.96 -6.62
CA GLN A 44 -10.38 -8.43 -6.48
C GLN A 44 -10.83 -9.10 -7.79
N ARG A 45 -11.88 -8.58 -8.43
CA ARG A 45 -12.34 -9.10 -9.73
C ARG A 45 -11.27 -8.95 -10.81
N ALA A 46 -10.62 -7.80 -10.87
CA ALA A 46 -9.55 -7.54 -11.84
C ALA A 46 -8.36 -8.51 -11.66
N ALA A 47 -8.01 -8.85 -10.42
CA ALA A 47 -6.98 -9.82 -10.10
C ALA A 47 -7.40 -11.25 -10.48
N ALA A 48 -8.62 -11.66 -10.12
CA ALA A 48 -9.16 -12.97 -10.47
C ALA A 48 -9.25 -13.18 -11.99
N GLU A 49 -9.70 -12.18 -12.75
CA GLU A 49 -9.73 -12.21 -14.22
C GLU A 49 -8.35 -12.36 -14.85
N ARG A 50 -7.29 -11.97 -14.14
CA ARG A 50 -5.88 -12.09 -14.57
C ARG A 50 -5.20 -13.35 -14.04
N GLY A 51 -5.97 -14.24 -13.41
CA GLY A 51 -5.53 -15.56 -12.98
C GLY A 51 -4.78 -15.57 -11.65
N TRP A 52 -4.93 -14.55 -10.81
CA TRP A 52 -4.44 -14.62 -9.43
C TRP A 52 -5.20 -15.68 -8.63
N GLU A 53 -4.49 -16.39 -7.74
CA GLU A 53 -5.09 -17.41 -6.88
C GLU A 53 -6.00 -16.78 -5.83
N GLU A 54 -7.06 -17.49 -5.43
CA GLU A 54 -8.07 -16.99 -4.49
C GLU A 54 -7.45 -16.50 -3.17
N SER A 55 -6.43 -17.20 -2.66
CA SER A 55 -5.68 -16.79 -1.47
C SER A 55 -4.94 -15.48 -1.64
N ASP A 56 -4.34 -15.24 -2.82
CA ASP A 56 -3.64 -13.97 -3.09
C ASP A 56 -4.64 -12.83 -3.24
N VAL A 57 -5.78 -13.09 -3.90
CA VAL A 57 -6.88 -12.12 -4.03
C VAL A 57 -7.40 -11.69 -2.65
N TYR A 58 -7.55 -12.64 -1.72
CA TYR A 58 -7.95 -12.36 -0.34
C TYR A 58 -6.91 -11.53 0.42
N ASP A 59 -5.63 -11.91 0.33
CA ASP A 59 -4.50 -11.19 0.92
C ASP A 59 -4.45 -9.73 0.45
N ILE A 60 -4.62 -9.52 -0.86
CA ILE A 60 -4.66 -8.20 -1.49
C ILE A 60 -5.86 -7.39 -1.00
N ALA A 61 -7.02 -8.01 -0.83
CA ALA A 61 -8.21 -7.33 -0.33
C ALA A 61 -8.04 -6.82 1.11
N ILE A 62 -7.28 -7.53 1.96
CA ILE A 62 -6.89 -7.04 3.29
C ILE A 62 -5.94 -5.84 3.13
N CYS A 63 -4.89 -6.00 2.33
CA CYS A 63 -3.87 -4.99 2.13
C CYS A 63 -4.38 -3.71 1.47
N PHE A 64 -5.44 -3.80 0.67
CA PHE A 64 -6.13 -2.66 0.10
C PHE A 64 -6.87 -1.86 1.19
N ARG A 65 -7.59 -2.54 2.10
CA ARG A 65 -8.43 -1.89 3.11
C ARG A 65 -7.62 -1.19 4.20
N GLU A 66 -6.60 -1.84 4.73
CA GLU A 66 -5.83 -1.35 5.89
C GLU A 66 -5.26 0.09 5.75
N PRO A 67 -4.52 0.43 4.68
CA PRO A 67 -3.99 1.78 4.52
C PRO A 67 -5.09 2.82 4.26
N ILE A 68 -6.18 2.42 3.59
CA ILE A 68 -7.33 3.30 3.34
C ILE A 68 -8.06 3.63 4.65
N ILE A 69 -8.32 2.63 5.50
CA ILE A 69 -8.93 2.82 6.82
C ILE A 69 -8.08 3.78 7.65
N ASN A 70 -6.76 3.61 7.64
CA ASN A 70 -5.84 4.51 8.36
C ASN A 70 -5.92 5.94 7.84
N GLY A 71 -5.88 6.14 6.52
CA GLY A 71 -5.99 7.46 5.91
C GLY A 71 -7.33 8.14 6.18
N LEU A 72 -8.45 7.40 6.11
CA LEU A 72 -9.78 7.93 6.42
C LEU A 72 -9.93 8.27 7.91
N LYS A 73 -9.26 7.55 8.79
CA LYS A 73 -9.34 7.78 10.24
C LYS A 73 -8.43 8.89 10.75
N TYR A 74 -7.19 8.95 10.26
CA TYR A 74 -6.13 9.81 10.82
C TYR A 74 -5.58 10.84 9.84
N GLY A 75 -6.00 10.80 8.58
CA GLY A 75 -5.60 11.76 7.57
C GLY A 75 -6.21 13.14 7.80
N ALA A 76 -6.25 13.92 6.73
CA ALA A 76 -6.87 15.24 6.71
C ALA A 76 -7.73 15.39 5.45
N PRO A 77 -8.65 16.37 5.42
CA PRO A 77 -9.34 16.75 4.20
C PRO A 77 -8.37 17.34 3.18
N LYS A 78 -8.66 17.12 1.90
CA LYS A 78 -7.95 17.79 0.78
C LYS A 78 -8.25 19.29 0.71
N THR A 79 -9.48 19.69 1.07
CA THR A 79 -9.94 21.10 1.09
C THR A 79 -10.77 21.44 2.33
N PRO A 80 -10.75 22.69 2.82
CA PRO A 80 -11.41 23.06 4.08
C PRO A 80 -12.96 23.04 4.06
N GLU A 81 -13.62 23.29 2.92
CA GLU A 81 -15.08 23.29 2.87
C GLU A 81 -15.66 21.86 2.94
N GLY A 82 -16.59 21.59 3.87
CA GLY A 82 -17.23 20.27 4.02
C GLY A 82 -16.29 19.16 4.53
N ALA A 83 -15.21 19.56 5.20
CA ALA A 83 -14.04 18.75 5.54
C ALA A 83 -14.35 17.34 6.07
N THR A 84 -14.03 16.36 5.21
CA THR A 84 -13.95 14.93 5.52
C THR A 84 -12.54 14.47 5.15
N ASN A 85 -11.99 13.52 5.90
CA ASN A 85 -10.69 12.97 5.55
C ASN A 85 -10.75 12.33 4.16
N THR A 86 -9.78 12.67 3.33
CA THR A 86 -9.69 12.21 1.94
C THR A 86 -8.50 11.26 1.79
N VAL A 87 -8.70 10.18 1.04
CA VAL A 87 -7.66 9.23 0.66
C VAL A 87 -7.67 9.05 -0.86
N GLN A 88 -6.51 9.20 -1.47
CA GLN A 88 -6.28 8.84 -2.86
C GLN A 88 -5.72 7.44 -2.94
N VAL A 89 -6.23 6.65 -3.87
CA VAL A 89 -5.80 5.28 -4.09
C VAL A 89 -5.58 5.06 -5.58
N THR A 90 -4.43 4.51 -5.93
CA THR A 90 -4.14 4.04 -7.30
C THR A 90 -3.80 2.57 -7.21
N VAL A 91 -4.39 1.75 -8.08
CA VAL A 91 -4.12 0.31 -8.15
C VAL A 91 -3.83 -0.09 -9.58
N ASP A 92 -2.73 -0.79 -9.76
CA ASP A 92 -2.38 -1.42 -11.02
C ASP A 92 -2.32 -2.94 -10.84
N VAL A 93 -3.10 -3.65 -11.66
CA VAL A 93 -3.24 -5.11 -11.63
C VAL A 93 -2.69 -5.71 -12.92
N TRP A 94 -1.50 -6.28 -12.86
CA TRP A 94 -0.90 -7.10 -13.92
C TRP A 94 -1.17 -8.60 -13.67
N ALA A 95 -0.79 -9.45 -14.62
CA ALA A 95 -0.90 -10.91 -14.49
C ALA A 95 0.09 -11.53 -13.48
N ASP A 96 1.17 -10.81 -13.17
CA ASP A 96 2.30 -11.25 -12.34
C ASP A 96 2.63 -10.29 -11.19
N LYS A 97 2.05 -9.08 -11.17
CA LYS A 97 2.25 -8.06 -10.15
C LYS A 97 0.96 -7.31 -9.85
N ILE A 98 0.75 -6.93 -8.59
CA ILE A 98 -0.27 -5.97 -8.16
C ILE A 98 0.43 -4.89 -7.34
N GLU A 99 0.18 -3.63 -7.69
CA GLU A 99 0.72 -2.47 -6.99
C GLU A 99 -0.42 -1.60 -6.49
N ILE A 100 -0.41 -1.29 -5.20
CA ILE A 100 -1.41 -0.44 -4.55
C ILE A 100 -0.68 0.75 -3.96
N PHE A 101 -1.00 1.94 -4.46
CA PHE A 101 -0.56 3.21 -3.89
C PHE A 101 -1.70 3.86 -3.12
N VAL A 102 -1.43 4.30 -1.89
CA VAL A 102 -2.40 5.02 -1.05
C VAL A 102 -1.75 6.27 -0.49
N ARG A 103 -2.46 7.40 -0.58
CA ARG A 103 -2.05 8.69 -0.03
C ARG A 103 -3.19 9.32 0.76
N ASP A 104 -2.88 9.75 1.97
CA ASP A 104 -3.74 10.65 2.74
C ASP A 104 -3.13 12.05 2.83
N TYR A 105 -3.93 13.03 3.28
CA TYR A 105 -3.51 14.43 3.40
C TYR A 105 -3.11 14.82 4.82
N GLY A 106 -2.97 13.85 5.72
CA GLY A 106 -2.53 14.05 7.09
C GLY A 106 -1.03 14.35 7.19
N LYS A 107 -0.59 14.59 8.43
CA LYS A 107 0.82 14.82 8.78
C LYS A 107 1.71 13.58 8.68
N GLY A 108 1.11 12.42 8.42
CA GLY A 108 1.77 11.12 8.46
C GLY A 108 2.08 10.61 9.87
N PHE A 109 2.82 9.51 9.95
CA PHE A 109 3.20 8.84 11.19
C PHE A 109 4.59 8.19 11.08
N ASP A 110 5.20 7.94 12.23
CA ASP A 110 6.51 7.26 12.29
C ASP A 110 6.35 5.75 12.10
N TRP A 111 6.38 5.32 10.85
CA TRP A 111 6.25 3.92 10.45
C TRP A 111 7.48 3.06 10.80
N ARG A 112 8.63 3.68 11.11
CA ARG A 112 9.90 3.01 11.44
C ARG A 112 9.89 2.47 12.88
N ASN A 113 9.13 3.13 13.76
CA ASN A 113 9.04 2.79 15.19
C ASN A 113 7.71 2.12 15.58
N VAL A 114 7.01 1.51 14.60
CA VAL A 114 5.77 0.75 14.87
C VAL A 114 6.10 -0.54 15.60
N LYS A 115 5.54 -0.71 16.80
CA LYS A 115 5.72 -1.91 17.63
C LYS A 115 5.12 -3.13 16.95
N ASP A 116 5.74 -4.30 17.17
CA ASP A 116 5.17 -5.58 16.75
C ASP A 116 3.85 -5.81 17.51
N PRO A 117 2.70 -5.96 16.83
CA PRO A 117 1.41 -6.17 17.49
C PRO A 117 1.32 -7.52 18.22
N ARG A 118 2.30 -8.41 18.06
CA ARG A 118 2.42 -9.68 18.82
C ARG A 118 3.18 -9.50 20.13
N ALA A 119 3.79 -8.34 20.38
CA ALA A 119 4.45 -8.05 21.64
C ALA A 119 3.41 -8.02 22.78
N LYS A 120 3.74 -8.63 23.92
CA LYS A 120 2.83 -8.73 25.08
C LYS A 120 2.32 -7.37 25.57
N ASP A 121 3.08 -6.30 25.31
CA ASP A 121 2.78 -4.94 25.75
C ASP A 121 1.98 -4.13 24.69
N ALA A 122 1.64 -4.74 23.55
CA ALA A 122 0.87 -4.12 22.46
C ALA A 122 -0.63 -4.49 22.49
N LEU A 123 -1.07 -5.26 23.48
CA LEU A 123 -2.42 -5.85 23.55
C LEU A 123 -3.57 -4.82 23.63
N ASP A 124 -3.29 -3.60 24.11
CA ASP A 124 -4.28 -2.52 24.22
C ASP A 124 -4.33 -1.60 22.99
N GLU A 125 -3.40 -1.77 22.03
CA GLU A 125 -3.38 -1.01 20.78
C GLU A 125 -4.10 -1.82 19.69
N THR A 126 -5.43 -1.69 19.59
CA THR A 126 -6.19 -2.19 18.43
C THR A 126 -5.71 -1.58 17.10
N HIS A 127 -4.92 -0.51 17.18
CA HIS A 127 -4.35 0.28 16.11
C HIS A 127 -2.89 -0.15 15.89
N GLY A 128 -2.58 -0.81 14.77
CA GLY A 128 -1.22 -1.27 14.45
C GLY A 128 -1.15 -2.63 13.75
N ARG A 129 -2.25 -3.39 13.75
CA ARG A 129 -2.34 -4.67 13.04
C ARG A 129 -2.28 -4.52 11.51
N GLY A 130 -2.77 -3.41 10.96
CA GLY A 130 -2.78 -3.18 9.52
C GLY A 130 -1.39 -3.24 8.89
N ILE A 131 -0.39 -2.62 9.52
CA ILE A 131 1.01 -2.67 9.04
C ILE A 131 1.57 -4.09 9.10
N PHE A 132 1.22 -4.83 10.15
CA PHE A 132 1.60 -6.24 10.26
C PHE A 132 0.98 -7.09 9.15
N PHE A 133 -0.30 -6.91 8.83
CA PHE A 133 -0.95 -7.63 7.73
C PHE A 133 -0.36 -7.24 6.38
N MET A 134 -0.15 -5.94 6.12
CA MET A 134 0.50 -5.48 4.90
C MET A 134 1.89 -6.11 4.73
N ARG A 135 2.72 -6.10 5.79
CA ARG A 135 4.03 -6.76 5.79
C ARG A 135 3.96 -8.29 5.65
N ARG A 136 2.83 -8.92 6.00
CA ARG A 136 2.71 -10.39 5.92
C ARG A 136 2.21 -10.86 4.56
N PHE A 137 1.35 -10.08 3.94
CA PHE A 137 0.58 -10.49 2.78
C PHE A 137 1.11 -9.91 1.47
N THR A 138 2.02 -8.94 1.52
CA THR A 138 2.67 -8.33 0.35
C THR A 138 4.17 -8.61 0.35
N ASP A 139 4.80 -8.48 -0.81
CA ASP A 139 6.25 -8.71 -0.97
C ASP A 139 7.05 -7.42 -0.72
N GLU A 140 6.46 -6.25 -0.92
CA GLU A 140 7.06 -4.96 -0.56
C GLU A 140 6.05 -4.00 0.06
N VAL A 141 6.51 -3.26 1.07
CA VAL A 141 5.81 -2.11 1.63
C VAL A 141 6.77 -0.93 1.61
N ARG A 142 6.38 0.16 0.97
CA ARG A 142 7.21 1.38 0.81
C ARG A 142 6.46 2.55 1.39
N TYR A 143 7.07 3.27 2.32
CA TYR A 143 6.50 4.50 2.88
C TYR A 143 7.34 5.71 2.49
N ASN A 144 6.69 6.85 2.30
CA ASN A 144 7.43 8.10 2.17
C ASN A 144 8.02 8.52 3.53
N ALA A 145 8.85 9.56 3.54
CA ALA A 145 9.50 10.03 4.76
C ALA A 145 8.50 10.41 5.87
N ALA A 146 7.38 11.03 5.50
CA ALA A 146 6.34 11.50 6.42
C ALA A 146 5.43 10.38 6.96
N GLY A 147 5.26 9.30 6.21
CA GLY A 147 4.34 8.20 6.51
C GLY A 147 2.88 8.44 6.15
N ASN A 148 2.57 9.36 5.24
CA ASN A 148 1.20 9.58 4.71
C ASN A 148 1.02 9.07 3.27
N GLU A 149 2.06 8.45 2.70
CA GLU A 149 2.01 7.74 1.42
C GLU A 149 2.59 6.34 1.61
N VAL A 150 1.90 5.34 1.08
CA VAL A 150 2.34 3.95 1.08
C VAL A 150 2.14 3.30 -0.28
N THR A 151 3.13 2.53 -0.72
CA THR A 151 3.02 1.62 -1.85
C THR A 151 3.18 0.19 -1.39
N LEU A 152 2.24 -0.67 -1.78
CA LEU A 152 2.28 -2.11 -1.54
C LEU A 152 2.50 -2.82 -2.87
N VAL A 153 3.40 -3.80 -2.90
CA VAL A 153 3.63 -4.63 -4.08
C VAL A 153 3.44 -6.09 -3.73
N LYS A 154 2.53 -6.75 -4.43
CA LYS A 154 2.36 -8.21 -4.43
C LYS A 154 2.82 -8.76 -5.78
N ARG A 155 3.57 -9.85 -5.77
CA ARG A 155 4.01 -10.57 -6.96
C ARG A 155 3.41 -11.97 -6.98
N ARG A 156 3.01 -12.40 -8.16
CA ARG A 156 2.47 -13.74 -8.35
C ARG A 156 3.62 -14.72 -8.22
N ARG A 157 3.52 -15.63 -7.25
CA ARG A 157 4.46 -16.74 -7.12
C ARG A 157 4.19 -17.74 -8.23
N THR A 158 4.79 -17.54 -9.39
CA THR A 158 4.74 -18.51 -10.46
C THR A 158 5.67 -19.67 -10.10
N GLY A 159 5.16 -20.91 -10.14
CA GLY A 159 5.96 -22.11 -9.88
C GLY A 159 7.06 -22.39 -10.93
N VAL A 160 7.28 -21.48 -11.88
CA VAL A 160 8.35 -21.54 -12.89
C VAL A 160 9.05 -20.19 -12.92
N LEU A 161 10.28 -20.18 -12.39
CA LEU A 161 11.19 -19.04 -12.45
C LEU A 161 11.50 -18.69 -13.92
N PRO A 162 11.51 -17.40 -14.31
CA PRO A 162 11.89 -17.00 -15.66
C PRO A 162 13.34 -17.40 -15.99
N PRO A 163 13.70 -17.62 -17.27
CA PRO A 163 15.06 -17.98 -17.66
C PRO A 163 16.06 -16.88 -17.24
N GLY A 164 16.94 -17.19 -16.29
CA GLY A 164 17.90 -16.24 -15.71
C GLY A 164 17.54 -15.73 -14.31
N ALA A 165 16.35 -16.05 -13.79
CA ALA A 165 16.08 -15.90 -12.36
C ALA A 165 16.91 -16.93 -11.58
N THR A 166 17.55 -16.49 -10.50
CA THR A 166 18.13 -17.41 -9.52
C THR A 166 16.99 -18.25 -8.92
N PRO A 167 17.29 -19.42 -8.31
CA PRO A 167 16.30 -20.25 -7.59
C PRO A 167 15.42 -19.48 -6.58
N ASP A 168 15.80 -18.25 -6.25
CA ASP A 168 15.18 -17.33 -5.30
C ASP A 168 14.33 -16.20 -5.94
N GLY A 169 14.17 -16.15 -7.27
CA GLY A 169 13.09 -15.37 -7.91
C GLY A 169 13.26 -13.85 -8.07
N PHE A 170 14.47 -13.32 -8.10
CA PHE A 170 14.69 -11.87 -8.23
C PHE A 170 14.50 -11.30 -9.65
N LEU A 171 13.79 -10.16 -9.74
CA LEU A 171 13.83 -9.23 -10.87
C LEU A 171 14.98 -8.22 -10.68
N SER A 172 15.54 -7.74 -11.79
CA SER A 172 16.72 -6.86 -11.85
C SER A 172 16.52 -5.49 -11.17
N PRO A 173 17.62 -4.85 -10.69
CA PRO A 173 17.57 -3.64 -9.87
C PRO A 173 17.45 -2.36 -10.70
N GLU A 174 16.24 -1.98 -11.10
CA GLU A 174 15.95 -0.63 -11.60
C GLU A 174 14.66 -0.11 -10.96
N ILE A 175 14.78 0.48 -9.76
CA ILE A 175 13.75 1.33 -9.13
C ILE A 175 14.40 2.70 -8.83
N HIS A 176 13.79 3.76 -9.36
CA HIS A 176 14.25 5.15 -9.35
C HIS A 176 14.22 5.85 -7.98
N GLU A 177 15.02 6.92 -7.86
CA GLU A 177 15.09 7.93 -6.80
C GLU A 177 13.73 8.63 -6.53
N GLN A 178 12.88 8.06 -5.67
CA GLN A 178 11.61 8.71 -5.26
C GLN A 178 11.52 9.02 -3.75
N GLY A 179 12.58 8.82 -2.97
CA GLY A 179 12.59 9.19 -1.54
C GLY A 179 11.70 8.33 -0.63
N TYR A 180 11.35 7.12 -1.06
CA TYR A 180 10.66 6.11 -0.25
C TYR A 180 11.67 5.16 0.40
N ASP A 181 11.42 4.77 1.65
CA ASP A 181 12.14 3.68 2.28
C ASP A 181 11.31 2.39 2.17
N VAL A 182 11.99 1.26 1.94
CA VAL A 182 11.36 -0.07 1.84
C VAL A 182 11.40 -0.76 3.22
N VAL A 183 10.26 -1.34 3.63
CA VAL A 183 10.10 -2.04 4.90
C VAL A 183 10.05 -3.54 4.65
N ASP A 184 11.09 -4.25 5.11
CA ASP A 184 11.26 -5.70 4.93
C ASP A 184 10.17 -6.52 5.64
N THR A 185 9.83 -7.67 5.05
CA THR A 185 8.88 -8.64 5.61
C THR A 185 9.63 -9.72 6.37
N ALA A 186 9.09 -10.18 7.51
CA ALA A 186 9.80 -11.10 8.41
C ALA A 186 10.05 -12.51 7.83
N ASP A 187 9.51 -12.83 6.65
CA ASP A 187 9.75 -14.04 5.87
C ASP A 187 10.77 -13.88 4.73
N GLY A 188 11.38 -12.69 4.64
CA GLY A 188 12.65 -12.40 3.97
C GLY A 188 12.55 -12.15 2.49
N PHE A 189 12.56 -10.88 2.05
CA PHE A 189 13.03 -10.45 0.73
C PHE A 189 13.53 -8.97 0.76
N HIS A 190 14.86 -8.84 0.91
CA HIS A 190 15.81 -7.76 0.56
C HIS A 190 15.43 -6.28 0.74
N ALA A 191 16.14 -5.67 1.71
CA ALA A 191 16.23 -4.24 1.96
C ALA A 191 17.02 -3.45 0.88
N TRP A 192 16.55 -2.25 0.55
CA TRP A 192 17.41 -1.18 0.02
C TRP A 192 17.17 0.13 0.76
N ARG A 193 18.30 0.75 1.13
CA ARG A 193 18.43 2.02 1.83
C ARG A 193 18.96 3.05 0.82
N SER A 194 18.35 4.22 0.71
CA SER A 194 18.97 5.36 0.01
C SER A 194 19.51 6.36 1.04
N LYS A 195 20.66 6.96 0.72
CA LYS A 195 21.42 7.87 1.60
C LYS A 195 20.57 9.10 1.92
N GLU A 196 20.22 9.32 3.18
CA GLU A 196 20.09 10.71 3.64
C GLU A 196 21.42 11.41 3.32
N PRO A 197 21.43 12.60 2.69
CA PRO A 197 22.63 13.42 2.71
C PRO A 197 22.94 13.67 4.19
N GLU A 198 24.17 13.35 4.62
CA GLU A 198 24.59 13.69 5.97
C GLU A 198 24.31 15.18 6.22
N PRO A 199 23.81 15.57 7.40
CA PRO A 199 23.73 16.98 7.73
C PRO A 199 25.14 17.55 7.58
N ASP A 200 25.27 18.59 6.75
CA ASP A 200 26.52 19.31 6.51
C ASP A 200 27.17 19.67 7.86
N THR A 201 28.15 18.87 8.28
CA THR A 201 28.97 19.15 9.46
C THR A 201 30.13 20.04 9.04
N GLU A 202 29.86 21.11 8.29
CA GLU A 202 30.84 22.15 8.01
C GLU A 202 30.16 23.53 7.96
N SER A 203 29.60 23.95 9.09
CA SER A 203 29.33 25.36 9.40
C SER A 203 29.51 25.61 10.89
N ALA A 204 30.68 25.20 11.39
CA ALA A 204 31.20 25.62 12.68
C ALA A 204 32.70 25.93 12.55
N LYS A 205 33.01 27.05 11.90
CA LYS A 205 34.23 27.83 12.13
C LYS A 205 33.88 29.31 12.07
#